data_AF-A0A1H1J961-F1
#
_entry.id   AF-A0A1H1J961-F1
#
_cell.length_a   1.000
_cell.length_b   1.000
_cell.length_c   1.000
_cell.angle_alpha   90.00
_cell.angle_beta   90.00
_cell.angle_gamma   90.00
#
_symmetry.space_group_name_H-M   'P 1'
#
loop_
_entity.id
_entity.type
_entity.pdbx_description
1 polymer ?
#
loop_
_entity_poly.entity_id
_entity_poly.type
_entity_poly.pdbx_seq_one_letter_code
_entity_poly.pdbx_strand_id
1 'polypeptide(L)'
;MNWIKLEHLLLKAEADRAVTAEPPLNHAQLCTQALSLAAGLQAQGVRRIAVHLEDAADLAVALLGAWRAGVSVLLPTDLQAQTRQRWSSEVDLWLTDQPDDAHLSDFNAAPLSAAALDLDQCSLSLCTSGSSGDPKRIDKTLRQLVNEVEALEQLWGADLGPACIIGSVATQHIYGLLFRVLWPLCAGRSFVRKQLAFPEDLQRASREHPAFAWVASPALLKRMGDNLDWPALSAVRRVFSSGGALPADAAQSLQQRLHQWPTEIFGSSETGGIAWRQGHDLWQPFADVKLSQDNDGALLITSPYLPAGHVEHTADAARISADGRFELLGRLDRIVKLEEKRISLPMLEKALVAHEWVVEARLGVVQENRASLGALLVLSESGLHALRNQGRRTLTQALRQHLSQHCEALALPRRWRLLRQLPLNSQGKLPQADVEALLLAPRPKAPQVLEQVEAQGEWSLQLAVPPDLAYFSGHFPRAPVLPGVVQVEWALKLGQQLMNLPEKFAGMEVLKFQQLVRPGDEVQLHLRFDPVRSKLYFAYRNETATCSSGRILLEAAHA
;
A
#
# COMPACT_ATOMS: atom_id res chain seq x y z
N MET A 1 -2.64 -32.55 16.62
CA MET A 1 -2.06 -31.74 15.53
C MET A 1 -3.16 -31.52 14.50
N ASN A 2 -3.52 -30.27 14.19
CA ASN A 2 -4.60 -29.92 13.27
C ASN A 2 -4.11 -29.74 11.82
N TRP A 3 -2.92 -30.24 11.48
CA TRP A 3 -2.29 -30.00 10.18
C TRP A 3 -2.86 -30.92 9.10
N ILE A 4 -3.26 -30.33 7.97
CA ILE A 4 -3.54 -31.04 6.71
C ILE A 4 -2.60 -30.44 5.65
N LYS A 5 -1.89 -31.30 4.93
CA LYS A 5 -1.05 -30.85 3.81
C LYS A 5 -1.93 -30.21 2.72
N LEU A 6 -1.43 -29.17 2.05
CA LEU A 6 -2.23 -28.41 1.08
C LEU A 6 -2.80 -29.31 -0.03
N GLU A 7 -2.00 -30.26 -0.53
CA GLU A 7 -2.39 -31.22 -1.54
C GLU A 7 -3.44 -32.24 -1.07
N HIS A 8 -3.68 -32.33 0.24
CA HIS A 8 -4.64 -33.23 0.87
C HIS A 8 -5.91 -32.54 1.37
N LEU A 9 -6.05 -31.22 1.24
CA LEU A 9 -7.22 -30.48 1.74
C LEU A 9 -8.54 -30.99 1.16
N LEU A 10 -8.56 -31.51 -0.07
CA LEU A 10 -9.78 -32.04 -0.69
C LEU A 10 -10.00 -33.54 -0.47
N LEU A 11 -9.10 -34.26 0.21
CA LEU A 11 -9.21 -35.72 0.39
C LEU A 11 -10.24 -36.12 1.44
N LYS A 12 -10.28 -35.40 2.56
CA LYS A 12 -11.15 -35.72 3.69
C LYS A 12 -11.75 -34.46 4.30
N ALA A 13 -13.06 -34.32 4.15
CA ALA A 13 -13.82 -33.25 4.76
C ALA A 13 -13.81 -33.36 6.30
N GLU A 14 -13.66 -32.23 6.98
CA GLU A 14 -13.66 -32.14 8.46
C GLU A 14 -14.68 -31.09 8.90
N ALA A 15 -15.88 -31.50 9.31
CA ALA A 15 -16.97 -30.56 9.61
C ALA A 15 -16.70 -29.68 10.86
N ASP A 16 -15.91 -30.19 11.81
CA ASP A 16 -15.58 -29.49 13.06
C ASP A 16 -14.43 -28.49 12.89
N ARG A 17 -13.79 -28.45 11.72
CA ARG A 17 -12.66 -27.57 11.43
C ARG A 17 -13.16 -26.26 10.84
N ALA A 18 -13.11 -25.20 11.63
CA ALA A 18 -13.41 -23.84 11.16
C ALA A 18 -12.36 -23.35 10.16
N VAL A 19 -12.81 -22.72 9.07
CA VAL A 19 -11.98 -22.08 8.03
C VAL A 19 -12.07 -20.57 8.14
N THR A 20 -13.26 -20.02 8.32
CA THR A 20 -13.48 -18.58 8.48
C THR A 20 -14.21 -18.27 9.77
N ALA A 21 -13.97 -17.07 10.30
CA ALA A 21 -14.68 -16.55 11.46
C ALA A 21 -16.11 -16.10 11.07
N GLU A 22 -16.21 -15.04 10.27
CA GLU A 22 -17.48 -14.42 9.86
C GLU A 22 -17.43 -13.94 8.39
N PRO A 23 -18.43 -14.29 7.56
CA PRO A 23 -19.37 -15.38 7.76
C PRO A 23 -18.67 -16.73 8.00
N PRO A 24 -19.21 -17.63 8.85
CA PRO A 24 -18.56 -18.90 9.18
C PRO A 24 -18.61 -19.87 8.00
N LEU A 25 -17.48 -20.54 7.78
CA LEU A 25 -17.28 -21.61 6.81
C LEU A 25 -16.44 -22.68 7.50
N ASN A 26 -16.86 -23.94 7.41
CA ASN A 26 -16.05 -25.07 7.85
C ASN A 26 -15.38 -25.79 6.68
N HIS A 27 -14.42 -26.67 7.00
CA HIS A 27 -13.64 -27.37 5.98
C HIS A 27 -14.51 -28.28 5.10
N ALA A 28 -15.55 -28.92 5.65
CA ALA A 28 -16.47 -29.73 4.85
C ALA A 28 -17.24 -28.91 3.79
N GLN A 29 -17.70 -27.71 4.15
CA GLN A 29 -18.35 -26.78 3.23
C GLN A 29 -17.36 -26.27 2.16
N LEU A 30 -16.13 -25.92 2.57
CA LEU A 30 -15.06 -25.53 1.64
C LEU A 30 -14.80 -26.64 0.60
N CYS A 31 -14.61 -27.90 1.05
CA CYS A 31 -14.40 -29.03 0.14
C CYS A 31 -15.58 -29.20 -0.82
N THR A 32 -16.81 -29.11 -0.32
CA THR A 32 -18.03 -29.27 -1.14
C THR A 32 -18.11 -28.19 -2.21
N GLN A 33 -17.88 -26.93 -1.85
CA GLN A 33 -17.91 -25.81 -2.79
C GLN A 33 -16.78 -25.92 -3.82
N ALA A 34 -15.55 -26.25 -3.40
CA ALA A 34 -14.42 -26.42 -4.31
C ALA A 34 -14.63 -27.60 -5.29
N LEU A 35 -15.14 -28.74 -4.82
CA LEU A 35 -15.42 -29.90 -5.66
C LEU A 35 -16.61 -29.67 -6.60
N SER A 36 -17.59 -28.86 -6.20
CA SER A 36 -18.70 -28.41 -7.04
C SER A 36 -18.22 -27.49 -8.16
N LEU A 37 -17.41 -26.47 -7.83
CA LEU A 37 -16.76 -25.58 -8.79
C LEU A 37 -15.90 -26.39 -9.78
N ALA A 38 -15.12 -27.35 -9.28
CA ALA A 38 -14.28 -28.19 -10.12
C ALA A 38 -15.09 -28.94 -11.19
N ALA A 39 -16.25 -29.47 -10.82
CA ALA A 39 -17.16 -30.14 -11.74
C ALA A 39 -17.72 -29.18 -12.79
N GLY A 40 -18.12 -27.97 -12.39
CA GLY A 40 -18.63 -26.95 -13.31
C GLY A 40 -17.58 -26.49 -14.32
N LEU A 41 -16.34 -26.25 -13.87
CA LEU A 41 -15.22 -25.89 -14.73
C LEU A 41 -14.90 -27.00 -15.75
N GLN A 42 -14.90 -28.27 -15.32
CA GLN A 42 -14.70 -29.41 -16.22
C GLN A 42 -15.83 -29.55 -17.24
N ALA A 43 -17.09 -29.39 -16.81
CA ALA A 43 -18.26 -29.49 -17.69
C ALA A 43 -18.25 -28.44 -18.79
N GLN A 44 -17.71 -27.24 -18.52
CA GLN A 44 -17.57 -26.16 -19.50
C GLN A 44 -16.25 -26.22 -20.29
N GLY A 45 -15.37 -27.20 -20.01
CA GLY A 45 -14.11 -27.36 -20.73
C GLY A 45 -13.10 -26.23 -20.49
N VAL A 46 -13.24 -25.48 -19.39
CA VAL A 46 -12.34 -24.39 -19.02
C VAL A 46 -10.96 -24.95 -18.69
N ARG A 47 -9.89 -24.29 -19.13
CA ARG A 47 -8.50 -24.72 -18.86
C ARG A 47 -7.67 -23.68 -18.13
N ARG A 48 -7.99 -22.40 -18.31
CA ARG A 48 -7.23 -21.26 -17.75
C ARG A 48 -8.21 -20.20 -17.26
N ILE A 49 -8.09 -19.80 -16.00
CA ILE A 49 -8.92 -18.76 -15.40
C ILE A 49 -8.07 -17.63 -14.83
N ALA A 50 -8.54 -16.39 -14.98
CA ALA A 50 -8.11 -15.28 -14.14
C ALA A 50 -9.04 -15.18 -12.92
N VAL A 51 -8.49 -15.08 -11.71
CA VAL A 51 -9.27 -14.97 -10.47
C VAL A 51 -8.92 -13.67 -9.76
N HIS A 52 -9.93 -12.83 -9.48
CA HIS A 52 -9.75 -11.63 -8.67
C HIS A 52 -10.97 -11.42 -7.76
N LEU A 53 -10.90 -12.01 -6.57
CA LEU A 53 -11.98 -11.98 -5.57
C LEU A 53 -11.51 -11.25 -4.31
N GLU A 54 -12.34 -10.36 -3.77
CA GLU A 54 -12.05 -9.65 -2.51
C GLU A 54 -12.15 -10.56 -1.28
N ASP A 55 -12.97 -11.60 -1.37
CA ASP A 55 -13.22 -12.56 -0.30
C ASP A 55 -12.20 -13.71 -0.30
N ALA A 56 -11.46 -13.84 0.80
CA ALA A 56 -10.40 -14.84 0.92
C ALA A 56 -10.91 -16.29 0.93
N ALA A 57 -12.14 -16.53 1.37
CA ALA A 57 -12.73 -17.88 1.36
C ALA A 57 -13.17 -18.26 -0.05
N ASP A 58 -13.74 -17.31 -0.78
CA ASP A 58 -14.13 -17.51 -2.17
C ASP A 58 -12.90 -17.73 -3.06
N LEU A 59 -11.80 -17.01 -2.79
CA LEU A 59 -10.50 -17.30 -3.42
C LEU A 59 -9.99 -18.71 -3.07
N ALA A 60 -10.14 -19.17 -1.82
CA ALA A 60 -9.76 -20.53 -1.44
C ALA A 60 -10.56 -21.58 -2.21
N VAL A 61 -11.87 -21.39 -2.33
CA VAL A 61 -12.77 -22.24 -3.13
C VAL A 61 -12.31 -22.23 -4.59
N ALA A 62 -12.04 -21.05 -5.16
CA ALA A 62 -11.59 -20.88 -6.54
C ALA A 62 -10.29 -21.64 -6.82
N LEU A 63 -9.28 -21.48 -5.98
CA LEU A 63 -7.97 -22.13 -6.14
C LEU A 63 -8.08 -23.65 -6.03
N LEU A 64 -8.70 -24.15 -4.96
CA LEU A 64 -8.84 -25.59 -4.74
C LEU A 64 -9.69 -26.25 -5.82
N GLY A 65 -10.79 -25.61 -6.24
CA GLY A 65 -11.66 -26.12 -7.30
C GLY A 65 -10.98 -26.11 -8.67
N ALA A 66 -10.27 -25.03 -9.02
CA ALA A 66 -9.51 -24.96 -10.27
C ALA A 66 -8.39 -26.01 -10.32
N TRP A 67 -7.58 -26.12 -9.27
CA TRP A 67 -6.53 -27.14 -9.19
C TRP A 67 -7.10 -28.55 -9.26
N ARG A 68 -8.22 -28.82 -8.59
CA ARG A 68 -8.92 -30.11 -8.67
C ARG A 68 -9.45 -30.39 -10.07
N ALA A 69 -9.87 -29.37 -10.81
CA ALA A 69 -10.32 -29.50 -12.20
C ALA A 69 -9.18 -29.70 -13.21
N GLY A 70 -7.91 -29.46 -12.80
CA GLY A 70 -6.77 -29.40 -13.73
C GLY A 70 -6.67 -28.06 -14.47
N VAL A 71 -7.26 -27.01 -13.91
CA VAL A 71 -7.31 -25.65 -14.47
C VAL A 71 -6.16 -24.82 -13.92
N SER A 72 -5.47 -24.10 -14.80
CA SER A 72 -4.41 -23.15 -14.42
C SER A 72 -5.02 -21.83 -13.95
N VAL A 73 -4.47 -21.25 -12.88
CA VAL A 73 -4.98 -20.01 -12.28
C VAL A 73 -4.00 -18.87 -12.50
N LEU A 74 -4.51 -17.72 -12.96
CA LEU A 74 -3.82 -16.44 -13.00
C LEU A 74 -4.43 -15.51 -11.93
N LEU A 75 -3.59 -14.93 -11.07
CA LEU A 75 -3.98 -13.87 -10.13
C LEU A 75 -3.43 -12.53 -10.63
N PRO A 76 -4.26 -11.71 -11.31
CA PRO A 76 -3.86 -10.39 -11.74
C PRO A 76 -3.76 -9.43 -10.54
N THR A 77 -2.98 -8.35 -10.70
CA THR A 77 -2.81 -7.32 -9.67
C THR A 77 -4.02 -6.39 -9.54
N ASP A 78 -4.80 -6.29 -10.59
CA ASP A 78 -5.94 -5.39 -10.74
C ASP A 78 -6.83 -5.87 -11.90
N LEU A 79 -7.98 -5.22 -12.06
CA LEU A 79 -8.96 -5.49 -13.11
C LEU A 79 -9.03 -4.40 -14.19
N GLN A 80 -7.98 -3.57 -14.32
CA GLN A 80 -7.98 -2.48 -15.31
C GLN A 80 -8.08 -3.02 -16.74
N ALA A 81 -8.65 -2.21 -17.65
CA ALA A 81 -8.86 -2.61 -19.04
C ALA A 81 -7.57 -3.09 -19.74
N GLN A 82 -6.43 -2.44 -19.47
CA GLN A 82 -5.14 -2.84 -20.03
C GLN A 82 -4.66 -4.21 -19.50
N THR A 83 -4.85 -4.47 -18.20
CA THR A 83 -4.55 -5.77 -17.60
C THR A 83 -5.41 -6.87 -18.21
N ARG A 84 -6.71 -6.61 -18.39
CA ARG A 84 -7.63 -7.55 -19.06
C ARG A 84 -7.26 -7.81 -20.51
N GLN A 85 -6.98 -6.75 -21.27
CA GLN A 85 -6.57 -6.87 -22.66
C GLN A 85 -5.29 -7.69 -22.80
N ARG A 86 -4.30 -7.47 -21.91
CA ARG A 86 -3.02 -8.19 -21.91
C ARG A 86 -3.22 -9.70 -21.77
N TRP A 87 -4.09 -10.13 -20.88
CA TRP A 87 -4.29 -11.56 -20.60
C TRP A 87 -5.42 -12.21 -21.39
N SER A 88 -6.14 -11.45 -22.23
CA SER A 88 -7.34 -11.91 -22.96
C SER A 88 -7.14 -13.16 -23.82
N SER A 89 -5.94 -13.39 -24.36
CA SER A 89 -5.61 -14.59 -25.14
C SER A 89 -5.11 -15.77 -24.28
N GLU A 90 -4.79 -15.50 -23.02
CA GLU A 90 -4.19 -16.46 -22.08
C GLU A 90 -5.18 -17.00 -21.05
N VAL A 91 -6.36 -16.39 -20.92
CA VAL A 91 -7.41 -16.80 -20.00
C VAL A 91 -8.69 -17.11 -20.76
N ASP A 92 -9.34 -18.20 -20.41
CA ASP A 92 -10.60 -18.61 -21.03
C ASP A 92 -11.78 -17.89 -20.34
N LEU A 93 -11.59 -17.49 -19.08
CA LEU A 93 -12.62 -16.93 -18.21
C LEU A 93 -12.02 -16.00 -17.15
N TRP A 94 -12.77 -14.96 -16.78
CA TRP A 94 -12.53 -14.13 -15.61
C TRP A 94 -13.53 -14.48 -14.51
N LEU A 95 -13.02 -14.87 -13.35
CA LEU A 95 -13.79 -15.14 -12.13
C LEU A 95 -13.56 -13.99 -11.14
N THR A 96 -14.50 -13.05 -11.05
CA THR A 96 -14.33 -11.83 -10.27
C THR A 96 -15.62 -11.38 -9.58
N ASP A 97 -15.54 -10.32 -8.78
CA ASP A 97 -16.70 -9.66 -8.16
C ASP A 97 -17.39 -8.63 -9.09
N GLN A 98 -16.93 -8.47 -10.34
CA GLN A 98 -17.54 -7.56 -11.31
C GLN A 98 -18.82 -8.16 -11.91
N PRO A 99 -19.90 -7.38 -12.09
CA PRO A 99 -21.21 -7.89 -12.54
C PRO A 99 -21.22 -8.60 -13.89
N ASP A 100 -20.30 -8.25 -14.79
CA ASP A 100 -20.24 -8.79 -16.17
C ASP A 100 -19.28 -9.98 -16.30
N ASP A 101 -18.56 -10.34 -15.25
CA ASP A 101 -17.67 -11.50 -15.22
C ASP A 101 -18.39 -12.73 -14.65
N ALA A 102 -17.76 -13.89 -14.74
CA ALA A 102 -18.31 -15.08 -14.13
C ALA A 102 -18.11 -15.08 -12.61
N HIS A 103 -19.06 -15.66 -11.90
CA HIS A 103 -19.05 -15.83 -10.45
C HIS A 103 -18.95 -17.30 -10.07
N LEU A 104 -18.53 -17.58 -8.83
CA LEU A 104 -18.42 -18.96 -8.33
C LEU A 104 -19.73 -19.75 -8.48
N SER A 105 -20.87 -19.08 -8.29
CA SER A 105 -22.20 -19.67 -8.38
C SER A 105 -22.55 -20.22 -9.76
N ASP A 106 -21.92 -19.68 -10.82
CA ASP A 106 -22.22 -20.03 -12.22
C ASP A 106 -21.69 -21.44 -12.58
N PHE A 107 -20.81 -21.98 -11.72
CA PHE A 107 -20.18 -23.29 -11.89
C PHE A 107 -20.62 -24.29 -10.83
N ASN A 108 -21.72 -24.03 -10.13
CA ASN A 108 -22.28 -24.97 -9.17
C ASN A 108 -22.83 -26.22 -9.88
N ALA A 109 -22.07 -27.31 -9.81
CA ALA A 109 -22.44 -28.63 -10.34
C ALA A 109 -22.37 -29.72 -9.25
N ALA A 110 -22.80 -30.94 -9.59
CA ALA A 110 -22.64 -32.08 -8.69
C ALA A 110 -21.15 -32.28 -8.35
N PRO A 111 -20.73 -32.27 -7.07
CA PRO A 111 -19.32 -32.28 -6.69
C PRO A 111 -18.53 -33.45 -7.27
N LEU A 112 -17.31 -33.18 -7.75
CA LEU A 112 -16.38 -34.25 -8.13
C LEU A 112 -16.01 -35.11 -6.91
N SER A 113 -15.52 -36.32 -7.18
CA SER A 113 -14.92 -37.15 -6.14
C SER A 113 -13.67 -36.48 -5.55
N ALA A 114 -13.56 -36.56 -4.22
CA ALA A 114 -12.38 -36.15 -3.47
C ALA A 114 -11.11 -36.80 -4.04
N ALA A 115 -10.05 -36.00 -4.19
CA ALA A 115 -8.75 -36.45 -4.67
C ALA A 115 -7.64 -35.55 -4.13
N ALA A 116 -6.43 -36.08 -4.06
CA ALA A 116 -5.25 -35.28 -3.78
C ALA A 116 -4.97 -34.36 -4.97
N LEU A 117 -4.47 -33.16 -4.69
CA LEU A 117 -3.99 -32.25 -5.73
C LEU A 117 -2.61 -32.69 -6.20
N ASP A 118 -2.34 -32.52 -7.49
CA ASP A 118 -1.05 -32.86 -8.08
C ASP A 118 -0.05 -31.72 -7.85
N LEU A 119 1.04 -32.02 -7.14
CA LEU A 119 2.03 -31.03 -6.75
C LEU A 119 2.75 -30.36 -7.94
N ASP A 120 2.88 -31.05 -9.06
CA ASP A 120 3.65 -30.59 -10.22
C ASP A 120 2.76 -30.11 -11.37
N GLN A 121 1.52 -30.61 -11.48
CA GLN A 121 0.57 -30.15 -12.50
C GLN A 121 -0.25 -28.94 -12.05
N CYS A 122 -0.60 -28.85 -10.77
CA CYS A 122 -1.31 -27.67 -10.27
C CYS A 122 -0.35 -26.48 -10.25
N SER A 123 -0.76 -25.39 -10.91
CA SER A 123 0.05 -24.18 -11.03
C SER A 123 -0.77 -22.92 -10.79
N LEU A 124 -0.04 -21.87 -10.43
CA LEU A 124 -0.54 -20.54 -10.14
C LEU A 124 0.41 -19.52 -10.75
N SER A 125 -0.15 -18.56 -11.48
CA SER A 125 0.58 -17.43 -12.04
C SER A 125 0.22 -16.16 -11.28
N LEU A 126 1.23 -15.44 -10.79
CA LEU A 126 1.09 -14.15 -10.13
C LEU A 126 1.57 -13.04 -11.06
N CYS A 127 0.84 -11.93 -11.10
CA CYS A 127 1.29 -10.73 -11.79
C CYS A 127 2.00 -9.78 -10.81
N THR A 128 3.08 -9.15 -11.24
CA THR A 128 3.76 -8.08 -10.48
C THR A 128 3.94 -6.86 -11.35
N SER A 129 3.86 -5.66 -10.79
CA SER A 129 4.29 -4.45 -11.49
C SER A 129 5.81 -4.46 -11.63
N GLY A 130 6.31 -4.76 -12.84
CA GLY A 130 7.74 -4.80 -13.11
C GLY A 130 8.41 -3.42 -12.93
N SER A 131 9.69 -3.40 -12.57
CA SER A 131 10.49 -2.16 -12.51
C SER A 131 10.65 -1.48 -13.89
N SER A 132 10.41 -2.23 -14.97
CA SER A 132 10.44 -1.78 -16.37
C SER A 132 9.12 -1.19 -16.89
N GLY A 133 8.06 -1.17 -16.09
CA GLY A 133 6.73 -0.67 -16.50
C GLY A 133 5.80 -1.74 -17.06
N ASP A 134 6.31 -2.88 -17.54
CA ASP A 134 5.50 -4.03 -17.93
C ASP A 134 5.32 -5.01 -16.75
N PRO A 135 4.07 -5.40 -16.42
CA PRO A 135 3.82 -6.42 -15.43
C PRO A 135 4.45 -7.77 -15.79
N LYS A 136 5.22 -8.35 -14.85
CA LYS A 136 5.87 -9.66 -15.01
C LYS A 136 4.96 -10.76 -14.47
N ARG A 137 4.75 -11.79 -15.27
CA ARG A 137 4.11 -13.06 -14.87
C ARG A 137 5.13 -13.94 -14.16
N ILE A 138 4.72 -14.50 -13.02
CA ILE A 138 5.55 -15.36 -12.18
C ILE A 138 4.77 -16.65 -11.95
N ASP A 139 5.24 -17.73 -12.55
CA ASP A 139 4.62 -19.05 -12.43
C ASP A 139 5.18 -19.81 -11.22
N LYS A 140 4.28 -20.40 -10.43
CA LYS A 140 4.60 -21.28 -9.30
C LYS A 140 3.80 -22.57 -9.41
N THR A 141 4.45 -23.70 -9.16
CA THR A 141 3.76 -24.98 -8.94
C THR A 141 3.20 -25.07 -7.53
N LEU A 142 2.24 -25.96 -7.33
CA LEU A 142 1.71 -26.24 -6.00
C LEU A 142 2.80 -26.74 -5.06
N ARG A 143 3.78 -27.53 -5.55
CA ARG A 143 4.96 -27.94 -4.79
C ARG A 143 5.71 -26.77 -4.15
N GLN A 144 5.95 -25.71 -4.93
CA GLN A 144 6.67 -24.53 -4.42
C GLN A 144 5.88 -23.85 -3.29
N LEU A 145 4.55 -23.74 -3.43
CA LEU A 145 3.66 -23.17 -2.41
C LEU A 145 3.58 -24.05 -1.15
N VAL A 146 3.50 -25.38 -1.33
CA VAL A 146 3.51 -26.35 -0.22
C VAL A 146 4.78 -26.22 0.61
N ASN A 147 5.94 -26.22 -0.04
CA ASN A 147 7.22 -26.10 0.64
C ASN A 147 7.30 -24.82 1.48
N GLU A 148 6.80 -23.70 0.94
CA GLU A 148 6.80 -22.42 1.66
C GLU A 148 5.83 -22.45 2.84
N VAL A 149 4.60 -22.96 2.66
CA VAL A 149 3.61 -23.09 3.72
C VAL A 149 4.09 -23.99 4.87
N GLU A 150 4.79 -25.09 4.56
CA GLU A 150 5.41 -25.95 5.57
C GLU A 150 6.52 -25.23 6.34
N ALA A 151 7.36 -24.43 5.67
CA ALA A 151 8.39 -23.63 6.32
C ALA A 151 7.78 -22.56 7.26
N LEU A 152 6.68 -21.92 6.87
CA LEU A 152 5.95 -20.97 7.72
C LEU A 152 5.44 -21.65 9.01
N GLU A 153 4.87 -22.86 8.89
CA GLU A 153 4.39 -23.62 10.05
C GLU A 153 5.54 -24.03 10.98
N GLN A 154 6.68 -24.46 10.42
CA GLN A 154 7.85 -24.82 11.22
C GLN A 154 8.41 -23.63 11.99
N LEU A 155 8.44 -22.44 11.38
CA LEU A 155 8.95 -21.23 12.01
C LEU A 155 8.02 -20.72 13.11
N TRP A 156 6.70 -20.68 12.86
CA TRP A 156 5.77 -19.86 13.65
C TRP A 156 4.47 -20.55 14.06
N GLY A 157 4.23 -21.79 13.62
CA GLY A 157 2.99 -22.51 13.90
C GLY A 157 2.73 -22.72 15.40
N ALA A 158 3.78 -23.09 16.14
CA ALA A 158 3.71 -23.27 17.59
C ALA A 158 3.33 -21.97 18.33
N ASP A 159 3.90 -20.83 17.90
CA ASP A 159 3.68 -19.52 18.52
C ASP A 159 2.25 -19.01 18.27
N LEU A 160 1.70 -19.30 17.08
CA LEU A 160 0.36 -18.89 16.71
C LEU A 160 -0.73 -19.74 17.38
N GLY A 161 -0.51 -21.03 17.61
CA GLY A 161 -1.54 -21.92 18.15
C GLY A 161 -2.83 -21.85 17.32
N PRO A 162 -4.02 -21.69 17.93
CA PRO A 162 -5.30 -21.58 17.23
C PRO A 162 -5.69 -20.14 16.84
N ALA A 163 -4.74 -19.19 16.84
CA ALA A 163 -5.04 -17.78 16.59
C ALA A 163 -5.76 -17.55 15.26
N CYS A 164 -6.80 -16.71 15.28
CA CYS A 164 -7.48 -16.25 14.07
C CYS A 164 -6.54 -15.34 13.26
N ILE A 165 -6.47 -15.55 11.96
CA ILE A 165 -5.66 -14.72 11.07
C ILE A 165 -6.47 -13.52 10.57
N ILE A 166 -5.97 -12.32 10.84
CA ILE A 166 -6.58 -11.05 10.46
C ILE A 166 -5.60 -10.28 9.58
N GLY A 167 -6.02 -9.86 8.39
CA GLY A 167 -5.10 -9.33 7.39
C GLY A 167 -5.51 -8.00 6.77
N SER A 168 -4.54 -7.12 6.58
CA SER A 168 -4.70 -5.86 5.84
C SER A 168 -4.16 -5.94 4.41
N VAL A 169 -3.67 -7.10 3.98
CA VAL A 169 -3.03 -7.30 2.68
C VAL A 169 -3.94 -8.08 1.76
N ALA A 170 -4.00 -7.66 0.50
CA ALA A 170 -4.75 -8.32 -0.57
C ALA A 170 -4.27 -9.76 -0.78
N THR A 171 -5.20 -10.68 -1.01
CA THR A 171 -4.89 -12.12 -1.21
C THR A 171 -4.36 -12.42 -2.61
N GLN A 172 -4.44 -11.47 -3.55
CA GLN A 172 -3.80 -11.55 -4.87
C GLN A 172 -2.27 -11.41 -4.79
N HIS A 173 -1.75 -10.85 -3.68
CA HIS A 173 -0.32 -10.73 -3.44
C HIS A 173 0.21 -11.99 -2.75
N ILE A 174 1.41 -12.48 -3.13
CA ILE A 174 1.99 -13.74 -2.61
C ILE A 174 1.97 -13.82 -1.07
N TYR A 175 2.36 -12.72 -0.40
CA TYR A 175 2.33 -12.61 1.06
C TYR A 175 0.92 -12.78 1.63
N GLY A 176 -0.08 -12.09 1.04
CA GLY A 176 -1.46 -12.21 1.48
C GLY A 176 -2.04 -13.59 1.20
N LEU A 177 -1.75 -14.18 0.03
CA LEU A 177 -2.17 -15.53 -0.34
C LEU A 177 -1.66 -16.56 0.66
N LEU A 178 -0.35 -16.56 0.93
CA LEU A 178 0.28 -17.54 1.81
C LEU A 178 -0.21 -17.37 3.25
N PHE A 179 -0.14 -16.16 3.79
CA PHE A 179 -0.37 -15.93 5.22
C PHE A 179 -1.85 -15.84 5.59
N ARG A 180 -2.73 -15.39 4.69
CA ARG A 180 -4.18 -15.29 4.99
C ARG A 180 -4.99 -16.48 4.51
N VAL A 181 -4.50 -17.26 3.54
CA VAL A 181 -5.29 -18.33 2.90
C VAL A 181 -4.60 -19.68 3.05
N LEU A 182 -3.50 -19.91 2.34
CA LEU A 182 -2.96 -21.28 2.20
C LEU A 182 -2.40 -21.83 3.52
N TRP A 183 -1.64 -21.03 4.27
CA TRP A 183 -1.09 -21.45 5.55
C TRP A 183 -2.16 -21.70 6.63
N PRO A 184 -3.10 -20.77 6.92
CA PRO A 184 -4.15 -21.04 7.91
C PRO A 184 -5.07 -22.19 7.50
N LEU A 185 -5.34 -22.39 6.20
CA LEU A 185 -6.07 -23.56 5.72
C LEU A 185 -5.39 -24.86 6.11
N CYS A 186 -4.07 -24.98 5.89
CA CYS A 186 -3.30 -26.17 6.24
C CYS A 186 -3.21 -26.38 7.75
N ALA A 187 -3.05 -25.30 8.51
CA ALA A 187 -2.90 -25.35 9.96
C ALA A 187 -4.23 -25.50 10.73
N GLY A 188 -5.36 -25.28 10.07
CA GLY A 188 -6.68 -25.33 10.70
C GLY A 188 -6.92 -24.14 11.63
N ARG A 189 -6.44 -22.97 11.21
CA ARG A 189 -6.67 -21.67 11.86
C ARG A 189 -7.77 -20.96 11.08
N SER A 190 -8.74 -20.38 11.78
CA SER A 190 -9.74 -19.54 11.14
C SER A 190 -9.10 -18.25 10.63
N PHE A 191 -9.65 -17.67 9.57
CA PHE A 191 -9.23 -16.35 9.08
C PHE A 191 -10.41 -15.44 8.76
N VAL A 192 -10.16 -14.13 8.82
CA VAL A 192 -11.10 -13.10 8.40
C VAL A 192 -11.10 -12.99 6.88
N ARG A 193 -12.30 -13.10 6.29
CA ARG A 193 -12.51 -13.20 4.84
C ARG A 193 -12.07 -11.94 4.10
N LYS A 194 -12.54 -10.77 4.54
CA LYS A 194 -12.25 -9.48 3.90
C LYS A 194 -10.89 -8.92 4.31
N GLN A 195 -10.26 -8.20 3.40
CA GLN A 195 -9.09 -7.38 3.69
C GLN A 195 -9.50 -6.17 4.53
N LEU A 196 -8.82 -5.92 5.65
CA LEU A 196 -9.09 -4.78 6.53
C LEU A 196 -8.03 -3.69 6.34
N ALA A 197 -8.34 -2.70 5.50
CA ALA A 197 -7.38 -1.66 5.08
C ALA A 197 -7.18 -0.53 6.11
N PHE A 198 -8.00 -0.48 7.17
CA PHE A 198 -7.98 0.56 8.19
C PHE A 198 -7.66 -0.03 9.58
N PRO A 199 -6.84 0.66 10.39
CA PRO A 199 -6.53 0.22 11.75
C PRO A 199 -7.76 -0.05 12.63
N GLU A 200 -8.81 0.77 12.49
CA GLU A 200 -10.05 0.68 13.28
C GLU A 200 -10.85 -0.59 12.97
N ASP A 201 -10.90 -1.00 11.70
CA ASP A 201 -11.56 -2.24 11.30
C ASP A 201 -10.77 -3.46 11.76
N LEU A 202 -9.44 -3.40 11.65
CA LEU A 202 -8.56 -4.46 12.14
C LEU A 202 -8.66 -4.62 13.66
N GLN A 203 -8.75 -3.52 14.42
CA GLN A 203 -9.07 -3.55 15.84
C GLN A 203 -10.43 -4.19 16.10
N ARG A 204 -11.48 -3.79 15.37
CA ARG A 204 -12.84 -4.32 15.56
C ARG A 204 -12.84 -5.84 15.44
N ALA A 205 -12.26 -6.37 14.36
CA ALA A 205 -12.15 -7.81 14.15
C ALA A 205 -11.26 -8.49 15.21
N SER A 206 -10.16 -7.85 15.63
CA SER A 206 -9.27 -8.42 16.66
C SER A 206 -9.99 -8.66 17.99
N ARG A 207 -10.91 -7.76 18.36
CA ARG A 207 -11.68 -7.85 19.62
C ARG A 207 -12.71 -8.97 19.63
N GLU A 208 -13.06 -9.52 18.47
CA GLU A 208 -13.98 -10.65 18.33
C GLU A 208 -13.29 -12.00 18.60
N HIS A 209 -11.97 -12.00 18.75
CA HIS A 209 -11.17 -13.21 18.88
C HIS A 209 -10.33 -13.23 20.17
N PRO A 210 -10.32 -14.35 20.92
CA PRO A 210 -9.53 -14.46 22.14
C PRO A 210 -8.01 -14.54 21.87
N ALA A 211 -7.62 -14.96 20.67
CA ALA A 211 -6.25 -14.97 20.18
C ALA A 211 -6.27 -14.75 18.66
N PHE A 212 -5.39 -13.88 18.18
CA PHE A 212 -5.31 -13.54 16.76
C PHE A 212 -3.87 -13.19 16.37
N ALA A 213 -3.61 -13.19 15.06
CA ALA A 213 -2.37 -12.71 14.49
C ALA A 213 -2.65 -11.76 13.33
N TRP A 214 -1.78 -10.78 13.16
CA TRP A 214 -1.90 -9.77 12.12
C TRP A 214 -1.01 -10.07 10.94
N VAL A 215 -1.59 -10.03 9.75
CA VAL A 215 -0.89 -10.08 8.46
C VAL A 215 -1.02 -8.70 7.83
N ALA A 216 -0.09 -7.81 8.17
CA ALA A 216 -0.22 -6.38 7.88
C ALA A 216 0.84 -5.86 6.90
N SER A 217 0.53 -4.77 6.21
CA SER A 217 1.52 -4.00 5.44
C SER A 217 2.21 -2.97 6.34
N PRO A 218 3.46 -2.57 6.04
CA PRO A 218 4.14 -1.48 6.75
C PRO A 218 3.33 -0.18 6.79
N ALA A 219 2.60 0.12 5.71
CA ALA A 219 1.78 1.33 5.60
C ALA A 219 0.61 1.33 6.59
N LEU A 220 -0.04 0.19 6.83
CA LEU A 220 -1.08 0.08 7.85
C LEU A 220 -0.48 0.20 9.25
N LEU A 221 0.61 -0.53 9.52
CA LEU A 221 1.27 -0.53 10.83
C LEU A 221 1.76 0.87 11.23
N LYS A 222 2.30 1.65 10.29
CA LYS A 222 2.70 3.04 10.49
C LYS A 222 1.53 3.96 10.90
N ARG A 223 0.31 3.65 10.47
CA ARG A 223 -0.90 4.46 10.73
C ARG A 223 -1.58 4.09 12.05
N MET A 224 -1.14 3.05 12.75
CA MET A 224 -1.71 2.67 14.05
C MET A 224 -1.31 3.68 15.13
N GLY A 225 -2.25 4.54 15.53
CA GLY A 225 -2.02 5.63 16.47
C GLY A 225 -2.58 5.39 17.88
N ASP A 226 -2.59 6.46 18.68
CA ASP A 226 -3.11 6.46 20.05
C ASP A 226 -4.64 6.29 20.14
N ASN A 227 -5.35 6.42 19.02
CA ASN A 227 -6.80 6.27 18.95
C ASN A 227 -7.28 4.81 19.07
N LEU A 228 -6.37 3.84 19.07
CA LEU A 228 -6.67 2.42 19.22
C LEU A 228 -6.71 1.98 20.70
N ASP A 229 -7.55 0.98 20.98
CA ASP A 229 -7.67 0.29 22.26
C ASP A 229 -6.56 -0.77 22.39
N TRP A 230 -5.34 -0.29 22.64
CA TRP A 230 -4.15 -1.14 22.79
C TRP A 230 -4.27 -2.24 23.86
N PRO A 231 -4.89 -2.00 25.04
CA PRO A 231 -5.17 -3.08 25.99
C PRO A 231 -6.00 -4.22 25.39
N ALA A 232 -7.00 -3.92 24.56
CA ALA A 232 -7.78 -4.96 23.90
C ALA A 232 -6.99 -5.70 22.79
N LEU A 233 -5.93 -5.08 22.26
CA LEU A 233 -5.10 -5.64 21.20
C LEU A 233 -3.89 -6.44 21.72
N SER A 234 -3.63 -6.43 23.03
CA SER A 234 -2.47 -7.11 23.63
C SER A 234 -2.53 -8.65 23.53
N ALA A 235 -3.69 -9.22 23.17
CA ALA A 235 -3.88 -10.65 22.94
C ALA A 235 -3.28 -11.14 21.60
N VAL A 236 -2.71 -10.24 20.80
CA VAL A 236 -2.06 -10.57 19.53
C VAL A 236 -0.88 -11.54 19.75
N ARG A 237 -0.92 -12.68 19.06
CA ARG A 237 0.12 -13.71 19.13
C ARG A 237 1.35 -13.35 18.32
N ARG A 238 1.13 -12.72 17.16
CA ARG A 238 2.20 -12.26 16.27
C ARG A 238 1.70 -11.16 15.35
N VAL A 239 2.59 -10.20 15.05
CA VAL A 239 2.39 -9.21 14.00
C VAL A 239 3.39 -9.49 12.88
N PHE A 240 2.90 -9.86 11.70
CA PHE A 240 3.70 -10.02 10.50
C PHE A 240 3.65 -8.76 9.64
N SER A 241 4.80 -8.37 9.09
CA SER A 241 4.94 -7.25 8.16
C SER A 241 5.73 -7.66 6.93
N SER A 242 5.22 -7.37 5.73
CA SER A 242 5.95 -7.61 4.49
C SER A 242 5.47 -6.68 3.36
N GLY A 243 6.18 -6.72 2.22
CA GLY A 243 5.91 -5.88 1.04
C GLY A 243 6.70 -4.58 0.98
N GLY A 244 7.37 -4.20 2.07
CA GLY A 244 8.26 -3.04 2.17
C GLY A 244 8.99 -3.02 3.52
N ALA A 245 9.92 -2.08 3.71
CA ALA A 245 10.57 -1.88 4.99
C ALA A 245 9.60 -1.24 5.99
N LEU A 246 9.54 -1.79 7.21
CA LEU A 246 8.80 -1.15 8.30
C LEU A 246 9.65 0.00 8.88
N PRO A 247 9.11 1.24 8.98
CA PRO A 247 9.80 2.33 9.65
C PRO A 247 10.14 1.97 11.11
N ALA A 248 11.35 2.34 11.54
CA ALA A 248 11.87 1.94 12.85
C ALA A 248 11.04 2.51 14.02
N ASP A 249 10.52 3.72 13.87
CA ASP A 249 9.61 4.39 14.80
C ASP A 249 8.28 3.63 14.92
N ALA A 250 7.71 3.18 13.80
CA ALA A 250 6.49 2.36 13.79
C ALA A 250 6.73 1.00 14.47
N ALA A 251 7.85 0.33 14.16
CA ALA A 251 8.22 -0.93 14.81
C ALA A 251 8.41 -0.77 16.33
N GLN A 252 9.07 0.31 16.76
CA GLN A 252 9.30 0.62 18.17
C GLN A 252 7.99 0.95 18.90
N SER A 253 7.11 1.73 18.28
CA SER A 253 5.78 2.03 18.84
C SER A 253 4.98 0.74 19.08
N LEU A 254 4.97 -0.18 18.11
CA LEU A 254 4.31 -1.48 18.26
C LEU A 254 4.95 -2.34 19.36
N GLN A 255 6.28 -2.34 19.47
CA GLN A 255 6.96 -3.05 20.55
C GLN A 255 6.59 -2.49 21.94
N GLN A 256 6.49 -1.17 22.08
CA GLN A 256 6.10 -0.54 23.35
C GLN A 256 4.66 -0.87 23.74
N ARG A 257 3.75 -0.92 22.75
CA ARG A 257 2.31 -1.09 22.97
C ARG A 257 1.85 -2.54 23.08
N LEU A 258 2.49 -3.44 22.33
CA LEU A 258 2.14 -4.86 22.25
C LEU A 258 3.15 -5.77 22.95
N HIS A 259 4.23 -5.20 23.49
CA HIS A 259 5.35 -5.92 24.11
C HIS A 259 6.02 -6.96 23.20
N GLN A 260 5.91 -6.77 21.88
CA GLN A 260 6.54 -7.63 20.88
C GLN A 260 6.96 -6.83 19.66
N TRP A 261 8.12 -7.16 19.09
CA TRP A 261 8.52 -6.62 17.81
C TRP A 261 7.72 -7.26 16.68
N PRO A 262 7.27 -6.49 15.68
CA PRO A 262 6.75 -7.06 14.45
C PRO A 262 7.79 -7.96 13.78
N THR A 263 7.35 -9.12 13.30
CA THR A 263 8.14 -10.02 12.48
C THR A 263 8.08 -9.53 11.04
N GLU A 264 9.16 -8.87 10.60
CA GLU A 264 9.30 -8.45 9.20
C GLU A 264 9.74 -9.64 8.34
N ILE A 265 9.11 -9.82 7.18
CA ILE A 265 9.40 -10.88 6.21
C ILE A 265 9.96 -10.25 4.94
N PHE A 266 11.16 -10.68 4.53
CA PHE A 266 11.82 -10.28 3.31
C PHE A 266 11.64 -11.34 2.21
N GLY A 267 11.34 -10.88 1.01
CA GLY A 267 11.06 -11.72 -0.15
C GLY A 267 10.42 -10.95 -1.28
N SER A 268 10.23 -11.64 -2.41
CA SER A 268 9.51 -11.14 -3.58
C SER A 268 8.46 -12.17 -4.05
N SER A 269 7.70 -11.81 -5.08
CA SER A 269 6.79 -12.77 -5.72
C SER A 269 7.53 -13.91 -6.40
N GLU A 270 8.75 -13.68 -6.92
CA GLU A 270 9.61 -14.71 -7.48
C GLU A 270 10.07 -15.69 -6.40
N THR A 271 10.63 -15.16 -5.30
CA THR A 271 11.33 -15.97 -4.30
C THR A 271 10.43 -16.58 -3.23
N GLY A 272 9.24 -16.00 -3.02
CA GLY A 272 8.52 -16.18 -1.75
C GLY A 272 9.25 -15.47 -0.60
N GLY A 273 8.84 -15.72 0.63
CA GLY A 273 9.55 -15.32 1.85
C GLY A 273 10.87 -16.06 1.97
N ILE A 274 11.97 -15.33 2.07
CA ILE A 274 13.32 -15.90 2.13
C ILE A 274 14.04 -15.67 3.46
N ALA A 275 13.64 -14.62 4.17
CA ALA A 275 14.26 -14.23 5.42
C ALA A 275 13.29 -13.45 6.29
N TRP A 276 13.59 -13.35 7.57
CA TRP A 276 12.82 -12.56 8.53
C TRP A 276 13.73 -11.85 9.52
N ARG A 277 13.18 -10.85 10.21
CA ARG A 277 13.84 -10.20 11.35
C ARG A 277 12.82 -9.64 12.33
N GLN A 278 13.30 -9.22 13.49
CA GLN A 278 12.56 -8.43 14.47
C GLN A 278 13.42 -7.25 14.92
N GLY A 279 12.84 -6.05 14.97
CA GLY A 279 13.54 -4.84 15.41
C GLY A 279 14.79 -4.52 14.57
N HIS A 280 15.92 -4.36 15.24
CA HIS A 280 17.20 -3.96 14.62
C HIS A 280 18.11 -5.13 14.25
N ASP A 281 17.61 -6.36 14.34
CA ASP A 281 18.40 -7.55 14.05
C ASP A 281 18.75 -7.66 12.55
N LEU A 282 19.83 -8.38 12.27
CA LEU A 282 20.15 -8.81 10.92
C LEU A 282 19.06 -9.74 10.38
N TRP A 283 18.86 -9.71 9.07
CA TRP A 283 17.95 -10.62 8.41
C TRP A 283 18.42 -12.06 8.57
N GLN A 284 17.55 -12.91 9.10
CA GLN A 284 17.76 -14.34 9.26
C GLN A 284 17.10 -15.09 8.10
N PRO A 285 17.87 -15.83 7.28
CA PRO A 285 17.30 -16.68 6.24
C PRO A 285 16.36 -17.74 6.82
N PHE A 286 15.35 -18.14 6.04
CA PHE A 286 14.55 -19.32 6.38
C PHE A 286 15.45 -20.55 6.33
N ALA A 287 15.11 -21.60 7.09
CA ALA A 287 15.98 -22.77 7.28
C ALA A 287 16.40 -23.42 5.94
N ASP A 288 15.48 -23.49 4.98
CA ASP A 288 15.71 -24.12 3.67
C ASP A 288 16.19 -23.14 2.58
N VAL A 289 16.48 -21.89 2.94
CA VAL A 289 16.95 -20.86 2.01
C VAL A 289 18.46 -20.75 2.09
N LYS A 290 19.11 -20.92 0.94
CA LYS A 290 20.55 -20.72 0.78
C LYS A 290 20.78 -19.37 0.10
N LEU A 291 21.57 -18.53 0.76
CA LEU A 291 21.98 -17.23 0.25
C LEU A 291 23.45 -17.27 -0.16
N SER A 292 23.76 -16.64 -1.28
CA SER A 292 25.10 -16.26 -1.69
C SER A 292 25.05 -14.87 -2.34
N GLN A 293 26.16 -14.38 -2.87
CA GLN A 293 26.22 -13.07 -3.53
C GLN A 293 26.94 -13.17 -4.87
N ASP A 294 26.54 -12.35 -5.83
CA ASP A 294 27.32 -12.14 -7.05
C ASP A 294 28.50 -11.16 -6.83
N ASN A 295 29.25 -10.91 -7.90
CA ASN A 295 30.42 -10.02 -7.86
C ASN A 295 30.07 -8.56 -7.54
N ASP A 296 28.82 -8.14 -7.77
CA ASP A 296 28.32 -6.79 -7.49
C ASP A 296 27.68 -6.71 -6.07
N GLY A 297 27.68 -7.82 -5.32
CA GLY A 297 27.12 -7.92 -3.97
C GLY A 297 25.61 -8.14 -3.93
N ALA A 298 24.97 -8.45 -5.06
CA ALA A 298 23.55 -8.79 -5.13
C ALA A 298 23.27 -10.17 -4.55
N LEU A 299 22.16 -10.36 -3.84
CA LEU A 299 21.77 -11.66 -3.31
C LEU A 299 21.43 -12.64 -4.43
N LEU A 300 22.04 -13.82 -4.35
CA LEU A 300 21.72 -15.02 -5.11
C LEU A 300 21.01 -16.00 -4.19
N ILE A 301 19.84 -16.48 -4.60
CA ILE A 301 18.95 -17.24 -3.74
C ILE A 301 18.69 -18.62 -4.35
N THR A 302 18.85 -19.66 -3.54
CA THR A 302 18.36 -21.00 -3.86
C THR A 302 17.45 -21.47 -2.73
N SER A 303 16.26 -21.91 -3.07
CA SER A 303 15.30 -22.44 -2.10
C SER A 303 14.36 -23.46 -2.75
N PRO A 304 13.68 -24.31 -1.96
CA PRO A 304 12.60 -25.18 -2.44
C PRO A 304 11.36 -24.42 -2.96
N TYR A 305 11.32 -23.09 -2.83
CA TYR A 305 10.22 -22.24 -3.29
C TYR A 305 10.44 -21.77 -4.74
N LEU A 306 11.63 -22.04 -5.28
CA LEU A 306 12.04 -21.78 -6.66
C LEU A 306 11.97 -23.08 -7.48
N PRO A 307 11.97 -23.00 -8.82
CA PRO A 307 12.10 -24.18 -9.66
C PRO A 307 13.36 -24.98 -9.30
N ALA A 308 13.29 -26.31 -9.40
CA ALA A 308 14.41 -27.17 -9.03
C ALA A 308 15.68 -26.81 -9.84
N GLY A 309 16.79 -26.58 -9.14
CA GLY A 309 18.07 -26.19 -9.73
C GLY A 309 18.18 -24.72 -10.14
N HIS A 310 17.12 -23.91 -9.96
CA HIS A 310 17.14 -22.49 -10.24
C HIS A 310 17.86 -21.70 -9.13
N VAL A 311 18.62 -20.70 -9.54
CA VAL A 311 19.19 -19.69 -8.66
C VAL A 311 18.56 -18.36 -9.05
N GLU A 312 17.80 -17.75 -8.13
CA GLU A 312 17.23 -16.43 -8.39
C GLU A 312 18.30 -15.35 -8.18
N HIS A 313 18.56 -14.58 -9.23
CA HIS A 313 19.43 -13.42 -9.18
C HIS A 313 18.59 -12.19 -8.84
N THR A 314 18.73 -11.70 -7.61
CA THR A 314 18.05 -10.47 -7.21
C THR A 314 18.87 -9.24 -7.61
N ALA A 315 18.25 -8.08 -7.47
CA ALA A 315 18.98 -6.82 -7.46
C ALA A 315 19.20 -6.31 -6.03
N ASP A 316 19.03 -7.13 -5.01
CA ASP A 316 19.11 -6.71 -3.61
C ASP A 316 20.56 -6.82 -3.12
N ALA A 317 21.23 -5.68 -2.96
CA ALA A 317 22.57 -5.64 -2.40
C ALA A 317 22.52 -5.98 -0.92
N ALA A 318 23.43 -6.86 -0.48
CA ALA A 318 23.49 -7.27 0.91
C ALA A 318 24.93 -7.34 1.43
N ARG A 319 25.07 -7.51 2.74
CA ARG A 319 26.31 -7.96 3.38
C ARG A 319 26.00 -9.18 4.22
N ILE A 320 26.47 -10.35 3.79
CA ILE A 320 26.27 -11.60 4.51
C ILE A 320 27.34 -11.72 5.61
N SER A 321 26.89 -11.96 6.84
CA SER A 321 27.73 -12.21 8.01
C SER A 321 28.17 -13.67 8.07
N ALA A 322 29.20 -13.96 8.87
CA ALA A 322 29.77 -15.31 8.98
C ALA A 322 28.76 -16.37 9.48
N ASP A 323 27.72 -15.96 10.20
CA ASP A 323 26.64 -16.82 10.69
C ASP A 323 25.48 -16.98 9.69
N GLY A 324 25.61 -16.46 8.46
CA GLY A 324 24.61 -16.54 7.40
C GLY A 324 23.50 -15.49 7.47
N ARG A 325 23.41 -14.70 8.55
CA ARG A 325 22.50 -13.53 8.60
C ARG A 325 23.03 -12.42 7.72
N PHE A 326 22.19 -11.46 7.34
CA PHE A 326 22.63 -10.38 6.44
C PHE A 326 22.04 -9.00 6.75
N GLU A 327 22.80 -7.97 6.37
CA GLU A 327 22.33 -6.59 6.29
C GLU A 327 21.88 -6.31 4.85
N LEU A 328 20.71 -5.71 4.66
CA LEU A 328 20.22 -5.27 3.35
C LEU A 328 20.72 -3.85 3.06
N LEU A 329 21.43 -3.67 1.93
CA LEU A 329 22.05 -2.41 1.52
C LEU A 329 21.21 -1.61 0.51
N GLY A 330 20.10 -2.19 0.04
CA GLY A 330 19.18 -1.59 -0.94
C GLY A 330 19.30 -2.23 -2.33
N ARG A 331 18.54 -1.71 -3.31
CA ARG A 331 18.49 -2.29 -4.66
C ARG A 331 19.52 -1.70 -5.63
N LEU A 332 20.23 -2.56 -6.35
CA LEU A 332 21.18 -2.26 -7.43
C LEU A 332 20.48 -1.84 -8.73
N ASP A 333 19.26 -2.29 -9.00
CA ASP A 333 18.54 -1.95 -10.24
C ASP A 333 17.85 -0.57 -10.20
N ARG A 334 17.71 0.03 -9.00
CA ARG A 334 17.38 1.46 -8.85
C ARG A 334 18.60 2.37 -9.04
N ILE A 335 19.55 1.90 -9.85
CA ILE A 335 20.65 2.69 -10.38
C ILE A 335 20.20 3.27 -11.71
N VAL A 336 20.16 4.60 -11.77
CA VAL A 336 19.85 5.31 -13.02
C VAL A 336 21.14 5.77 -13.67
N LYS A 337 21.18 5.73 -14.99
CA LYS A 337 22.29 6.32 -15.76
C LYS A 337 21.94 7.77 -16.05
N LEU A 338 22.70 8.70 -15.47
CA LEU A 338 22.69 10.10 -15.89
C LEU A 338 24.01 10.38 -16.60
N GLU A 339 23.90 10.69 -17.89
CA GLU A 339 25.05 10.74 -18.80
C GLU A 339 25.81 9.40 -18.74
N GLU A 340 27.12 9.40 -18.49
CA GLU A 340 27.93 8.18 -18.40
C GLU A 340 28.01 7.61 -16.97
N LYS A 341 27.32 8.22 -15.98
CA LYS A 341 27.44 7.86 -14.56
C LYS A 341 26.24 7.08 -14.04
N ARG A 342 26.54 6.01 -13.30
CA ARG A 342 25.57 5.17 -12.58
C ARG A 342 25.29 5.78 -11.20
N ILE A 343 24.04 6.12 -10.92
CA ILE A 343 23.63 6.75 -9.65
C ILE A 343 22.62 5.87 -8.95
N SER A 344 22.96 5.39 -7.75
CA SER A 344 22.01 4.70 -6.86
C SER A 344 21.02 5.71 -6.27
N LEU A 345 19.75 5.64 -6.70
CA LEU A 345 18.68 6.45 -6.12
C LEU A 345 18.45 6.13 -4.63
N PRO A 346 18.41 4.85 -4.19
CA PRO A 346 18.23 4.52 -2.77
C PRO A 346 19.29 5.15 -1.85
N MET A 347 20.54 5.24 -2.30
CA MET A 347 21.61 5.87 -1.52
C MET A 347 21.32 7.36 -1.27
N LEU A 348 20.88 8.08 -2.30
CA LEU A 348 20.53 9.50 -2.20
C LEU A 348 19.27 9.74 -1.38
N GLU A 349 18.28 8.85 -1.47
CA GLU A 349 17.08 8.87 -0.62
C GLU A 349 17.46 8.73 0.84
N LYS A 350 18.33 7.77 1.18
CA LYS A 350 18.85 7.57 2.54
C LYS A 350 19.63 8.79 3.03
N ALA A 351 20.46 9.38 2.18
CA ALA A 351 21.20 10.60 2.52
C ALA A 351 20.26 11.79 2.81
N LEU A 352 19.17 11.94 2.04
CA LEU A 352 18.17 12.98 2.32
C LEU A 352 17.44 12.75 3.64
N VAL A 353 17.00 11.52 3.92
CA VAL A 353 16.30 11.15 5.16
C VAL A 353 17.19 11.32 6.39
N ALA A 354 18.52 11.26 6.24
CA ALA A 354 19.46 11.57 7.32
C ALA A 354 19.50 13.06 7.71
N HIS A 355 18.94 13.97 6.91
CA HIS A 355 18.83 15.38 7.27
C HIS A 355 17.61 15.61 8.17
N GLU A 356 17.76 16.36 9.25
CA GLU A 356 16.71 16.63 10.25
C GLU A 356 15.39 17.23 9.69
N TRP A 357 15.39 17.72 8.45
CA TRP A 357 14.25 18.39 7.82
C TRP A 357 13.37 17.43 7.01
N VAL A 358 13.78 16.18 6.83
CA VAL A 358 13.16 15.22 5.92
C VAL A 358 12.74 13.98 6.68
N VAL A 359 11.46 13.60 6.60
CA VAL A 359 10.94 12.35 7.15
C VAL A 359 10.98 11.25 6.09
N GLU A 360 10.60 11.58 4.86
CA GLU A 360 10.59 10.63 3.74
C GLU A 360 11.14 11.30 2.48
N ALA A 361 11.88 10.53 1.69
CA ALA A 361 12.37 10.98 0.39
C ALA A 361 12.20 9.87 -0.66
N ARG A 362 11.76 10.24 -1.86
CA ARG A 362 11.75 9.38 -3.04
C ARG A 362 12.33 10.12 -4.24
N LEU A 363 13.32 9.52 -4.90
CA LEU A 363 13.92 10.05 -6.11
C LEU A 363 13.38 9.34 -7.36
N GLY A 364 13.34 10.09 -8.45
CA GLY A 364 13.02 9.61 -9.78
C GLY A 364 13.77 10.40 -10.85
N VAL A 365 13.72 9.91 -12.09
CA VAL A 365 14.32 10.59 -13.24
C VAL A 365 13.27 11.47 -13.91
N VAL A 366 13.64 12.68 -14.26
CA VAL A 366 12.85 13.63 -15.02
C VAL A 366 13.52 13.79 -16.38
N GLN A 367 12.79 13.47 -17.44
CA GLN A 367 13.25 13.64 -18.82
C GLN A 367 12.71 14.96 -19.40
N GLU A 368 13.47 16.04 -19.25
CA GLU A 368 13.17 17.35 -19.85
C GLU A 368 14.43 17.90 -20.53
N ASN A 369 14.52 17.76 -21.85
CA ASN A 369 15.69 18.04 -22.71
C ASN A 369 16.94 17.18 -22.40
N ARG A 370 17.32 17.06 -21.12
CA ARG A 370 18.35 16.15 -20.60
C ARG A 370 17.82 15.45 -19.34
N ALA A 371 18.17 14.17 -19.18
CA ALA A 371 17.80 13.42 -17.98
C ALA A 371 18.39 14.08 -16.72
N SER A 372 17.58 14.25 -15.69
CA SER A 372 18.00 14.78 -14.39
C SER A 372 17.20 14.17 -13.26
N LEU A 373 17.67 14.27 -12.01
CA LEU A 373 16.91 13.76 -10.88
C LEU A 373 15.85 14.74 -10.40
N GLY A 374 14.74 14.19 -9.93
CA GLY A 374 13.74 14.87 -9.12
C GLY A 374 13.57 14.18 -7.76
N ALA A 375 13.19 14.94 -6.74
CA ALA A 375 12.93 14.45 -5.39
C ALA A 375 11.52 14.79 -4.92
N LEU A 376 10.79 13.79 -4.44
CA LEU A 376 9.57 13.92 -3.64
C LEU A 376 9.97 13.86 -2.17
N LEU A 377 9.52 14.83 -1.37
CA LEU A 377 9.88 14.93 0.05
C LEU A 377 8.65 15.06 0.93
N VAL A 378 8.70 14.42 2.10
CA VAL A 378 7.87 14.73 3.27
C VAL A 378 8.77 15.39 4.31
N LEU A 379 8.38 16.58 4.77
CA LEU A 379 9.19 17.35 5.72
C LEU A 379 8.85 16.98 7.17
N SER A 380 9.85 17.05 8.04
CA SER A 380 9.65 16.99 9.49
C SER A 380 9.08 18.30 10.01
N GLU A 381 8.77 18.38 11.31
CA GLU A 381 8.36 19.64 11.93
C GLU A 381 9.43 20.73 11.81
N SER A 382 10.72 20.38 12.02
CA SER A 382 11.82 21.33 11.86
C SER A 382 12.00 21.74 10.38
N GLY A 383 11.81 20.80 9.44
CA GLY A 383 11.81 21.08 8.01
C GLY A 383 10.65 21.99 7.58
N LEU A 384 9.45 21.79 8.13
CA LEU A 384 8.29 22.63 7.90
C LEU A 384 8.48 24.01 8.51
N HIS A 385 9.08 24.10 9.70
CA HIS A 385 9.48 25.35 10.33
C HIS A 385 10.50 26.12 9.47
N ALA A 386 11.51 25.43 8.92
CA ALA A 386 12.46 26.01 7.99
C ALA A 386 11.78 26.51 6.71
N LEU A 387 10.85 25.72 6.13
CA LEU A 387 10.06 26.13 4.97
C LEU A 387 9.27 27.42 5.26
N ARG A 388 8.61 27.49 6.42
CA ARG A 388 7.76 28.62 6.83
C ARG A 388 8.53 29.90 7.10
N ASN A 389 9.77 29.81 7.58
CA ASN A 389 10.53 30.97 8.06
C ASN A 389 11.75 31.35 7.21
N GLN A 390 12.17 30.46 6.29
CA GLN A 390 13.29 30.70 5.39
C GLN A 390 12.91 30.56 3.91
N GLY A 391 11.76 29.95 3.64
CA GLY A 391 11.21 29.77 2.30
C GLY A 391 11.79 28.58 1.53
N ARG A 392 11.09 28.23 0.45
CA ARG A 392 11.36 27.04 -0.36
C ARG A 392 12.77 27.02 -0.96
N ARG A 393 13.27 28.15 -1.45
CA ARG A 393 14.59 28.23 -2.09
C ARG A 393 15.71 27.89 -1.11
N THR A 394 15.63 28.44 0.10
CA THR A 394 16.61 28.18 1.17
C THR A 394 16.57 26.71 1.57
N LEU A 395 15.37 26.16 1.74
CA LEU A 395 15.16 24.76 2.04
C LEU A 395 15.79 23.84 0.99
N THR A 396 15.47 24.04 -0.30
CA THR A 396 16.02 23.17 -1.35
C THR A 396 17.53 23.37 -1.55
N GLN A 397 18.06 24.57 -1.31
CA GLN A 397 19.49 24.82 -1.36
C GLN A 397 20.25 24.11 -0.23
N ALA A 398 19.73 24.12 0.99
CA ALA A 398 20.32 23.40 2.13
C ALA A 398 20.34 21.88 1.87
N LEU A 399 19.23 21.31 1.40
CA LEU A 399 19.16 19.88 1.06
C LEU A 399 20.08 19.51 -0.10
N ARG A 400 20.25 20.39 -1.10
CA ARG A 400 21.25 20.20 -2.16
C ARG A 400 22.68 20.24 -1.63
N GLN A 401 22.98 21.14 -0.69
CA GLN A 401 24.31 21.23 -0.07
C GLN A 401 24.61 19.99 0.77
N HIS A 402 23.64 19.51 1.53
CA HIS A 402 23.74 18.24 2.26
C HIS A 402 24.02 17.05 1.32
N LEU A 403 23.26 16.95 0.21
CA LEU A 403 23.48 15.89 -0.78
C LEU A 403 24.83 15.99 -1.50
N SER A 404 25.37 17.19 -1.69
CA SER A 404 26.65 17.39 -2.39
C SER A 404 27.85 16.73 -1.71
N GLN A 405 27.72 16.38 -0.42
CA GLN A 405 28.72 15.62 0.32
C GLN A 405 28.67 14.12 0.00
N HIS A 406 27.59 13.65 -0.63
CA HIS A 406 27.30 12.24 -0.87
C HIS A 406 27.30 11.88 -2.37
N CYS A 407 27.25 12.87 -3.26
CA CYS A 407 27.21 12.65 -4.70
C CYS A 407 27.74 13.82 -5.52
N GLU A 408 28.02 13.55 -6.79
CA GLU A 408 28.45 14.58 -7.73
C GLU A 408 27.31 15.52 -8.16
N ALA A 409 27.67 16.67 -8.70
CA ALA A 409 26.72 17.73 -9.09
C ALA A 409 25.60 17.27 -10.05
N LEU A 410 25.89 16.30 -10.93
CA LEU A 410 24.91 15.77 -11.88
C LEU A 410 23.83 14.89 -11.21
N ALA A 411 24.15 14.31 -10.06
CA ALA A 411 23.23 13.52 -9.23
C ALA A 411 22.40 14.38 -8.26
N LEU A 412 22.57 15.70 -8.24
CA LEU A 412 21.77 16.59 -7.41
C LEU A 412 20.37 16.81 -8.03
N PRO A 413 19.28 16.58 -7.28
CA PRO A 413 17.94 16.77 -7.80
C PRO A 413 17.68 18.21 -8.27
N ARG A 414 17.15 18.35 -9.48
CA ARG A 414 16.76 19.62 -10.10
C ARG A 414 15.31 19.97 -9.81
N ARG A 415 14.44 18.96 -9.72
CA ARG A 415 13.05 19.12 -9.29
C ARG A 415 12.88 18.68 -7.84
N TRP A 416 12.08 19.43 -7.12
CA TRP A 416 11.71 19.15 -5.73
C TRP A 416 10.19 19.25 -5.64
N ARG A 417 9.53 18.30 -4.98
CA ARG A 417 8.10 18.34 -4.65
C ARG A 417 7.95 18.08 -3.17
N LEU A 418 7.20 18.94 -2.48
CA LEU A 418 6.92 18.79 -1.06
C LEU A 418 5.50 18.24 -0.90
N LEU A 419 5.38 17.11 -0.24
CA LEU A 419 4.14 16.39 -0.02
C LEU A 419 3.85 16.34 1.48
N ARG A 420 2.57 16.19 1.84
CA ARG A 420 2.18 15.92 3.24
C ARG A 420 2.54 14.49 3.65
N GLN A 421 2.42 13.57 2.70
CA GLN A 421 2.79 12.16 2.83
C GLN A 421 3.11 11.61 1.44
N LEU A 422 3.91 10.54 1.33
CA LEU A 422 4.07 9.83 0.07
C LEU A 422 2.76 9.06 -0.26
N PRO A 423 2.27 9.12 -1.52
CA PRO A 423 1.03 8.44 -1.91
C PRO A 423 1.28 6.95 -2.17
N LEU A 424 1.51 6.19 -1.09
CA LEU A 424 1.72 4.75 -1.16
C LEU A 424 0.41 4.04 -1.51
N ASN A 425 0.49 2.96 -2.30
CA ASN A 425 -0.63 2.07 -2.57
C ASN A 425 -0.95 1.19 -1.33
N SER A 426 -1.97 0.34 -1.43
CA SER A 426 -2.38 -0.59 -0.35
C SER A 426 -1.27 -1.56 0.10
N GLN A 427 -0.24 -1.75 -0.73
CA GLN A 427 0.94 -2.56 -0.45
C GLN A 427 2.10 -1.77 0.18
N GLY A 428 1.92 -0.47 0.44
CA GLY A 428 2.97 0.40 0.97
C GLY A 428 4.05 0.76 -0.04
N LYS A 429 3.79 0.57 -1.34
CA LYS A 429 4.73 0.91 -2.43
C LYS A 429 4.28 2.19 -3.14
N LEU A 430 5.25 2.96 -3.64
CA LEU A 430 5.02 4.06 -4.57
C LEU A 430 5.48 3.61 -5.97
N PRO A 431 4.54 3.28 -6.89
CA PRO A 431 4.87 2.89 -8.26
C PRO A 431 5.75 3.93 -8.98
N GLN A 432 6.63 3.47 -9.86
CA GLN A 432 7.56 4.35 -10.59
C GLN A 432 6.82 5.38 -11.46
N ALA A 433 5.73 4.97 -12.12
CA ALA A 433 4.88 5.86 -12.91
C ALA A 433 4.29 7.01 -12.06
N ASP A 434 3.90 6.73 -10.81
CA ASP A 434 3.39 7.76 -9.90
C ASP A 434 4.49 8.72 -9.44
N VAL A 435 5.72 8.22 -9.23
CA VAL A 435 6.88 9.08 -8.95
C VAL A 435 7.10 10.06 -10.11
N GLU A 436 7.12 9.56 -11.33
CA GLU A 436 7.33 10.36 -12.53
C GLU A 436 6.20 11.36 -12.75
N ALA A 437 4.94 10.91 -12.61
CA ALA A 437 3.77 11.77 -12.71
C ALA A 437 3.82 12.92 -11.70
N LEU A 438 4.14 12.64 -10.42
CA LEU A 438 4.24 13.67 -9.37
C LEU A 438 5.40 14.64 -9.61
N LEU A 439 6.54 14.14 -10.09
CA LEU A 439 7.70 14.98 -10.43
C LEU A 439 7.42 15.89 -11.61
N LEU A 440 6.65 15.42 -12.60
CA LEU A 440 6.27 16.17 -13.79
C LEU A 440 5.10 17.12 -13.54
N ALA A 441 4.16 16.74 -12.68
CA ALA A 441 2.93 17.48 -12.39
C ALA A 441 3.22 18.94 -11.98
N PRO A 442 2.35 19.88 -12.39
CA PRO A 442 2.42 21.25 -11.90
C PRO A 442 2.19 21.27 -10.39
N ARG A 443 2.78 22.27 -9.71
CA ARG A 443 2.53 22.46 -8.28
C ARG A 443 1.04 22.77 -8.03
N PRO A 444 0.45 22.24 -6.95
CA PRO A 444 -0.96 22.43 -6.67
C PRO A 444 -1.30 23.91 -6.49
N LYS A 445 -2.52 24.28 -6.90
CA LYS A 445 -3.11 25.61 -6.69
C LYS A 445 -4.34 25.59 -5.79
N ALA A 446 -4.90 24.42 -5.54
CA ALA A 446 -6.07 24.20 -4.70
C ALA A 446 -5.66 23.62 -3.33
N PRO A 447 -6.50 23.78 -2.29
CA PRO A 447 -6.32 23.05 -1.05
C PRO A 447 -6.73 21.58 -1.26
N GLN A 448 -6.36 20.72 -0.32
CA GLN A 448 -6.94 19.39 -0.20
C GLN A 448 -8.11 19.45 0.78
N VAL A 449 -9.31 19.04 0.34
CA VAL A 449 -10.47 18.91 1.22
C VAL A 449 -10.33 17.59 2.00
N LEU A 450 -10.30 17.68 3.33
CA LEU A 450 -10.20 16.53 4.23
C LEU A 450 -11.58 16.06 4.68
N GLU A 451 -12.45 17.01 5.02
CA GLU A 451 -13.81 16.76 5.48
C GLU A 451 -14.73 17.89 5.02
N GLN A 452 -16.00 17.59 4.78
CA GLN A 452 -17.03 18.57 4.45
C GLN A 452 -18.33 18.22 5.17
N VAL A 453 -18.95 19.21 5.81
CA VAL A 453 -20.20 19.06 6.55
C VAL A 453 -21.16 20.17 6.14
N GLU A 454 -22.40 19.79 5.85
CA GLU A 454 -23.51 20.71 5.58
C GLU A 454 -24.47 20.72 6.77
N ALA A 455 -24.87 21.92 7.21
CA ALA A 455 -25.85 22.09 8.25
C ALA A 455 -26.68 23.35 7.97
N GLN A 456 -27.99 23.17 7.78
CA GLN A 456 -28.95 24.26 7.58
C GLN A 456 -28.59 25.20 6.41
N GLY A 457 -28.01 24.66 5.33
CA GLY A 457 -27.57 25.44 4.16
C GLY A 457 -26.24 26.17 4.35
N GLU A 458 -25.51 25.91 5.43
CA GLU A 458 -24.15 26.38 5.67
C GLU A 458 -23.15 25.23 5.53
N TRP A 459 -21.98 25.51 4.99
CA TRP A 459 -20.95 24.51 4.74
C TRP A 459 -19.72 24.78 5.61
N SER A 460 -19.19 23.73 6.23
CA SER A 460 -17.91 23.76 6.94
C SER A 460 -16.98 22.72 6.34
N LEU A 461 -15.84 23.15 5.82
CA LEU A 461 -14.84 22.31 5.19
C LEU A 461 -13.55 22.31 5.99
N GLN A 462 -13.01 21.14 6.30
CA GLN A 462 -11.66 21.01 6.82
C GLN A 462 -10.68 20.91 5.64
N LEU A 463 -9.73 21.84 5.56
CA LEU A 463 -8.82 21.98 4.43
C LEU A 463 -7.37 21.80 4.86
N ALA A 464 -6.64 20.94 4.17
CA ALA A 464 -5.19 20.86 4.23
C ALA A 464 -4.55 21.78 3.18
N VAL A 465 -3.64 22.65 3.62
CA VAL A 465 -2.86 23.53 2.75
C VAL A 465 -1.60 22.78 2.28
N PRO A 466 -1.46 22.45 0.98
CA PRO A 466 -0.29 21.72 0.49
C PRO A 466 1.00 22.48 0.76
N PRO A 467 2.06 21.83 1.27
CA PRO A 467 3.33 22.52 1.56
C PRO A 467 4.01 23.06 0.28
N ASP A 468 3.75 22.45 -0.89
CA ASP A 468 4.27 22.90 -2.18
C ASP A 468 3.29 23.71 -3.03
N LEU A 469 2.34 24.41 -2.41
CA LEU A 469 1.39 25.25 -3.15
C LEU A 469 2.12 26.27 -4.03
N ALA A 470 1.69 26.40 -5.29
CA ALA A 470 2.34 27.27 -6.27
C ALA A 470 2.40 28.74 -5.82
N TYR A 471 1.36 29.19 -5.11
CA TYR A 471 1.18 30.56 -4.66
C TYR A 471 2.14 31.02 -3.55
N PHE A 472 2.87 30.09 -2.90
CA PHE A 472 3.92 30.45 -1.94
C PHE A 472 5.19 31.00 -2.60
N SER A 473 5.30 30.91 -3.92
CA SER A 473 6.39 31.54 -4.67
C SER A 473 6.03 32.98 -5.06
N GLY A 474 7.02 33.87 -5.01
CA GLY A 474 6.94 35.24 -5.55
C GLY A 474 6.56 36.33 -4.55
N HIS A 475 5.58 36.10 -3.68
CA HIS A 475 5.04 37.18 -2.82
C HIS A 475 5.87 37.41 -1.54
N PHE A 476 6.14 36.35 -0.77
CA PHE A 476 6.89 36.42 0.48
C PHE A 476 7.95 35.32 0.52
N PRO A 477 9.09 35.52 -0.18
CA PRO A 477 10.04 34.44 -0.44
C PRO A 477 10.73 33.88 0.80
N ARG A 478 10.82 34.65 1.90
CA ARG A 478 11.40 34.19 3.18
C ARG A 478 10.35 33.71 4.18
N ALA A 479 9.11 34.17 4.05
CA ALA A 479 8.03 33.81 4.96
C ALA A 479 6.78 33.48 4.14
N PRO A 480 6.71 32.30 3.48
CA PRO A 480 5.59 31.95 2.63
C PRO A 480 4.27 31.99 3.40
N VAL A 481 3.32 32.74 2.84
CA VAL A 481 1.95 32.93 3.34
C VAL A 481 0.99 32.77 2.17
N LEU A 482 -0.18 32.19 2.42
CA LEU A 482 -1.24 32.01 1.44
C LEU A 482 -1.85 33.37 1.12
N PRO A 483 -1.71 33.90 -0.11
CA PRO A 483 -2.18 35.24 -0.43
C PRO A 483 -3.70 35.37 -0.21
N GLY A 484 -4.13 36.53 0.29
CA GLY A 484 -5.54 36.76 0.58
C GLY A 484 -6.46 36.59 -0.64
N VAL A 485 -5.98 36.98 -1.82
CA VAL A 485 -6.70 36.78 -3.10
C VAL A 485 -6.94 35.31 -3.42
N VAL A 486 -6.01 34.42 -3.03
CA VAL A 486 -6.15 32.97 -3.21
C VAL A 486 -7.17 32.41 -2.22
N GLN A 487 -7.20 32.91 -0.98
CA GLN A 487 -8.22 32.52 0.01
C GLN A 487 -9.63 32.90 -0.47
N VAL A 488 -9.79 34.07 -1.09
CA VAL A 488 -11.05 34.49 -1.72
C VAL A 488 -11.40 33.60 -2.92
N GLU A 489 -10.43 33.31 -3.79
CA GLU A 489 -10.62 32.41 -4.93
C GLU A 489 -11.07 31.01 -4.48
N TRP A 490 -10.44 30.45 -3.44
CA TRP A 490 -10.80 29.16 -2.87
C TRP A 490 -12.22 29.17 -2.29
N ALA A 491 -12.57 30.21 -1.53
CA ALA A 491 -13.91 30.33 -0.96
C ALA A 491 -14.99 30.41 -2.04
N LEU A 492 -14.73 31.17 -3.11
CA LEU A 492 -15.65 31.27 -4.25
C LEU A 492 -15.80 29.95 -4.99
N LYS A 493 -14.68 29.30 -5.37
CA LYS A 493 -14.70 28.05 -6.14
C LYS A 493 -15.34 26.91 -5.36
N LEU A 494 -14.99 26.75 -4.09
CA LEU A 494 -15.60 25.73 -3.23
C LEU A 494 -17.08 26.04 -2.99
N GLY A 495 -17.44 27.31 -2.81
CA GLY A 495 -18.83 27.75 -2.72
C GLY A 495 -19.64 27.40 -3.97
N GLN A 496 -19.10 27.66 -5.16
CA GLN A 496 -19.74 27.33 -6.45
C GLN A 496 -19.88 25.83 -6.68
N GLN A 497 -18.99 25.02 -6.11
CA GLN A 497 -19.08 23.55 -6.19
C GLN A 497 -20.14 22.97 -5.25
N LEU A 498 -20.34 23.59 -4.08
CA LEU A 498 -21.18 23.06 -3.00
C LEU A 498 -22.58 23.69 -2.95
N MET A 499 -22.74 24.89 -3.52
CA MET A 499 -23.95 25.70 -3.44
C MET A 499 -24.31 26.23 -4.83
N ASN A 500 -25.60 26.47 -5.07
CA ASN A 500 -26.06 27.10 -6.31
C ASN A 500 -25.79 28.61 -6.28
N LEU A 501 -24.54 29.01 -6.56
CA LEU A 501 -24.09 30.40 -6.55
C LEU A 501 -24.07 30.99 -7.96
N PRO A 502 -24.38 32.29 -8.12
CA PRO A 502 -24.11 32.97 -9.39
C PRO A 502 -22.61 32.95 -9.75
N GLU A 503 -22.31 32.79 -11.05
CA GLU A 503 -20.93 32.59 -11.51
C GLU A 503 -20.08 33.87 -11.49
N LYS A 504 -20.72 35.04 -11.61
CA LYS A 504 -20.03 36.32 -11.80
C LYS A 504 -19.73 37.01 -10.48
N PHE A 505 -18.45 37.21 -10.23
CA PHE A 505 -17.94 38.04 -9.14
C PHE A 505 -18.22 39.53 -9.41
N ALA A 506 -18.93 40.19 -8.49
CA ALA A 506 -19.26 41.61 -8.58
C ALA A 506 -18.38 42.48 -7.67
N GLY A 507 -17.90 41.94 -6.55
CA GLY A 507 -17.05 42.70 -5.63
C GLY A 507 -16.79 42.03 -4.29
N MET A 508 -16.06 42.73 -3.43
CA MET A 508 -15.73 42.30 -2.06
C MET A 508 -16.24 43.30 -1.03
N GLU A 509 -16.83 42.80 0.05
CA GLU A 509 -17.22 43.59 1.21
C GLU A 509 -16.62 43.01 2.51
N VAL A 510 -16.09 43.89 3.36
CA VAL A 510 -15.59 43.56 4.71
C VAL A 510 -14.59 42.40 4.67
N LEU A 511 -13.46 42.60 4.00
CA LEU A 511 -12.37 41.63 3.97
C LEU A 511 -11.40 41.89 5.13
N LYS A 512 -11.22 40.90 6.00
CA LYS A 512 -10.31 40.97 7.16
C LYS A 512 -9.30 39.83 7.11
N PHE A 513 -8.03 40.15 7.32
CA PHE A 513 -6.95 39.18 7.53
C PHE A 513 -6.41 39.38 8.95
N GLN A 514 -6.50 38.34 9.77
CA GLN A 514 -6.19 38.38 11.20
C GLN A 514 -5.01 37.47 11.55
N GLN A 515 -4.94 36.28 10.97
CA GLN A 515 -3.82 35.34 11.13
C GLN A 515 -3.33 34.85 9.77
N LEU A 516 -2.06 34.45 9.74
CA LEU A 516 -1.42 33.93 8.53
C LEU A 516 -1.79 32.47 8.32
N VAL A 517 -2.09 32.10 7.08
CA VAL A 517 -2.17 30.71 6.64
C VAL A 517 -0.86 30.39 5.91
N ARG A 518 -0.15 29.36 6.36
CA ARG A 518 1.23 29.03 5.97
C ARG A 518 1.29 27.62 5.34
N PRO A 519 2.40 27.25 4.67
CA PRO A 519 2.58 25.91 4.12
C PRO A 519 2.32 24.81 5.17
N GLY A 520 1.55 23.79 4.81
CA GLY A 520 1.25 22.64 5.66
C GLY A 520 0.16 22.86 6.72
N ASP A 521 -0.38 24.08 6.86
CA ASP A 521 -1.47 24.32 7.83
C ASP A 521 -2.72 23.51 7.48
N GLU A 522 -3.51 23.23 8.51
CA GLU A 522 -4.91 22.85 8.37
C GLU A 522 -5.80 24.02 8.80
N VAL A 523 -6.81 24.30 7.99
CA VAL A 523 -7.75 25.40 8.23
C VAL A 523 -9.17 24.94 7.97
N GLN A 524 -10.10 25.40 8.80
CA GLN A 524 -11.52 25.24 8.59
C GLN A 524 -12.05 26.42 7.78
N LEU A 525 -12.71 26.15 6.66
CA LEU A 525 -13.44 27.13 5.86
C LEU A 525 -14.94 26.98 6.12
N HIS A 526 -15.54 28.03 6.64
CA HIS A 526 -17.00 28.14 6.78
C HIS A 526 -17.57 29.01 5.66
N LEU A 527 -18.63 28.54 4.99
CA LEU A 527 -19.31 29.19 3.88
C LEU A 527 -20.81 29.28 4.14
N ARG A 528 -21.38 30.45 3.84
CA ARG A 528 -22.82 30.69 3.91
C ARG A 528 -23.25 31.64 2.80
N PHE A 529 -24.29 31.30 2.06
CA PHE A 529 -24.83 32.15 1.00
C PHE A 529 -26.16 32.80 1.40
N ASP A 530 -26.28 34.10 1.16
CA ASP A 530 -27.52 34.86 1.29
C ASP A 530 -28.06 35.15 -0.13
N PRO A 531 -29.10 34.42 -0.59
CA PRO A 531 -29.61 34.55 -1.95
C PRO A 531 -30.32 35.89 -2.19
N VAL A 532 -30.91 36.49 -1.15
CA VAL A 532 -31.64 37.77 -1.26
C VAL A 532 -30.65 38.90 -1.49
N ARG A 533 -29.51 38.87 -0.80
CA ARG A 533 -28.46 39.89 -0.94
C ARG A 533 -27.41 39.54 -1.99
N SER A 534 -27.47 38.33 -2.56
CA SER A 534 -26.47 37.76 -3.47
C SER A 534 -25.05 37.83 -2.89
N LYS A 535 -24.88 37.38 -1.64
CA LYS A 535 -23.62 37.47 -0.88
C LYS A 535 -23.18 36.12 -0.35
N LEU A 536 -21.96 35.71 -0.72
CA LEU A 536 -21.27 34.57 -0.11
C LEU A 536 -20.39 35.04 1.04
N TYR A 537 -20.73 34.64 2.26
CA TYR A 537 -19.94 34.85 3.46
C TYR A 537 -18.93 33.72 3.58
N PHE A 538 -17.67 34.05 3.89
CA PHE A 538 -16.65 33.07 4.21
C PHE A 538 -15.86 33.45 5.46
N ALA A 539 -15.41 32.44 6.19
CA ALA A 539 -14.46 32.58 7.28
C ALA A 539 -13.50 31.39 7.33
N TYR A 540 -12.21 31.67 7.27
CA TYR A 540 -11.14 30.70 7.53
C TYR A 540 -10.74 30.77 8.99
N ARG A 541 -10.62 29.62 9.65
CA ARG A 541 -10.17 29.48 11.04
C ARG A 541 -9.08 28.41 11.13
N ASN A 542 -8.12 28.62 12.01
CA ASN A 542 -7.25 27.54 12.48
C ASN A 542 -7.73 27.11 13.88
N GLU A 543 -7.02 26.19 14.53
CA GLU A 543 -7.39 25.70 15.87
C GLU A 543 -7.49 26.79 16.94
N THR A 544 -6.78 27.91 16.75
CA THR A 544 -6.60 28.94 17.78
C THR A 544 -7.41 30.21 17.53
N ALA A 545 -7.67 30.57 16.27
CA ALA A 545 -8.25 31.85 15.90
C ALA A 545 -8.79 31.89 14.46
N THR A 546 -9.54 32.95 14.16
CA THR A 546 -9.93 33.27 12.78
C THR A 546 -8.70 33.76 12.01
N CYS A 547 -8.46 33.17 10.84
CA CYS A 547 -7.38 33.54 9.92
C CYS A 547 -7.81 34.69 9.02
N SER A 548 -8.94 34.54 8.35
CA SER A 548 -9.50 35.56 7.49
C SER A 548 -11.01 35.41 7.38
N SER A 549 -11.70 36.48 7.00
CA SER A 549 -13.13 36.44 6.70
C SER A 549 -13.52 37.54 5.75
N GLY A 550 -14.61 37.31 5.02
CA GLY A 550 -15.14 38.30 4.11
C GLY A 550 -16.47 37.93 3.50
N ARG A 551 -16.97 38.84 2.67
CA ARG A 551 -18.21 38.67 1.93
C ARG A 551 -17.95 38.96 0.47
N ILE A 552 -18.23 37.98 -0.38
CA ILE A 552 -18.12 38.07 -1.83
C ILE A 552 -19.50 38.45 -2.36
N LEU A 553 -19.57 39.57 -3.07
CA LEU A 553 -20.77 39.98 -3.79
C LEU A 553 -20.78 39.30 -5.16
N LEU A 554 -21.90 38.65 -5.50
CA LEU A 554 -22.09 37.96 -6.77
C LEU A 554 -23.18 38.69 -7.56
N GLU A 555 -23.02 38.81 -8.88
CA GLU A 555 -24.08 39.38 -9.72
C GLU A 555 -25.31 38.47 -9.62
N ALA A 556 -26.48 39.05 -9.33
CA ALA A 556 -27.72 38.28 -9.36
C ALA A 556 -27.89 37.70 -10.77
N ALA A 557 -28.19 36.41 -10.87
CA ALA A 557 -28.60 35.83 -12.15
C ALA A 557 -29.82 36.64 -12.63
N HIS A 558 -29.68 37.34 -13.75
CA HIS A 558 -30.81 38.05 -14.34
C HIS A 558 -31.95 37.04 -14.53
N ALA A 559 -33.12 37.37 -13.97
CA ALA A 559 -34.35 36.60 -14.06
C ALA A 559 -34.85 36.45 -15.49
#